data_AF-A0A2V7LP21-F1
#
_entry.id   AF-A0A2V7LP21-F1
#
_cell.length_a   1.000
_cell.length_b   1.000
_cell.length_c   1.000
_cell.angle_alpha   90.00
_cell.angle_beta   90.00
_cell.angle_gamma   90.00
#
_symmetry.space_group_name_H-M   'P 1'
#
loop_
_entity.id
_entity.type
_entity.pdbx_description
1 polymer ?
#
loop_
_entity_poly.entity_id
_entity_poly.type
_entity_poly.pdbx_seq_one_letter_code
_entity_poly.pdbx_strand_id
1 'polypeptide(L)'
;MRVATMPLLALVVGALAVGAPLAAQHRQKNVLTAEEIYQWKANMSTAYDAVSMMRPHWLKVRELSRLPGRPEESLQGTQVNVYLNNQNMGSAEFLKTIPLENILELRWLGANETASRFGPSDGQAAIVVTLKR
;
A
#
# COMPACT_ATOMS: atom_id res chain seq x y z
N MET A 1 37.55 32.36 -55.37
CA MET A 1 37.83 31.09 -54.67
C MET A 1 38.26 31.40 -53.25
N ARG A 2 37.41 31.12 -52.26
CA ARG A 2 37.73 31.22 -50.82
C ARG A 2 37.31 29.91 -50.17
N VAL A 3 38.30 29.18 -49.68
CA VAL A 3 38.18 27.83 -49.12
C VAL A 3 37.61 27.97 -47.72
N ALA A 4 36.39 27.45 -47.49
CA ALA A 4 35.72 27.48 -46.20
C ALA A 4 36.08 26.21 -45.42
N THR A 5 36.74 26.42 -44.28
CA THR A 5 37.20 25.40 -43.34
C THR A 5 36.04 24.86 -42.49
N MET A 6 35.77 23.56 -42.54
CA MET A 6 34.91 22.86 -41.58
C MET A 6 35.62 22.69 -40.24
N PRO A 7 34.93 22.88 -39.10
CA PRO A 7 35.27 22.20 -37.87
C PRO A 7 34.35 21.00 -37.62
N LEU A 8 35.01 19.92 -37.23
CA LEU A 8 34.54 18.62 -36.77
C LEU A 8 34.17 18.69 -35.26
N LEU A 9 33.34 17.73 -34.80
CA LEU A 9 33.12 17.25 -33.41
C LEU A 9 32.20 18.02 -32.43
N ALA A 10 31.19 17.29 -31.91
CA ALA A 10 31.05 16.82 -30.50
C ALA A 10 29.57 16.42 -30.23
N LEU A 11 29.23 15.14 -30.00
CA LEU A 11 29.29 14.38 -28.74
C LEU A 11 27.96 14.42 -27.94
N VAL A 12 27.26 13.29 -27.98
CA VAL A 12 26.40 12.64 -26.96
C VAL A 12 25.71 13.55 -25.92
N VAL A 13 24.37 13.52 -25.86
CA VAL A 13 23.56 13.25 -24.63
C VAL A 13 22.12 12.92 -25.05
N GLY A 14 21.63 11.77 -24.62
CA GLY A 14 20.22 11.40 -24.72
C GLY A 14 19.84 10.28 -23.74
N ALA A 15 20.44 10.29 -22.55
CA ALA A 15 20.01 9.44 -21.45
C ALA A 15 18.77 10.08 -20.81
N LEU A 16 17.57 9.62 -21.17
CA LEU A 16 16.35 9.94 -20.42
C LEU A 16 15.87 8.69 -19.69
N ALA A 17 16.08 8.76 -18.38
CA ALA A 17 15.78 7.78 -17.37
C ALA A 17 14.31 7.33 -17.36
N VAL A 18 14.08 6.02 -17.27
CA VAL A 18 12.85 5.48 -16.69
C VAL A 18 13.25 4.44 -15.63
N GLY A 19 13.93 4.93 -14.60
CA GLY A 19 14.05 4.24 -13.33
C GLY A 19 13.02 4.82 -12.38
N ALA A 20 11.78 4.34 -12.42
CA ALA A 20 10.83 4.65 -11.36
C ALA A 20 11.44 4.16 -10.04
N PRO A 21 11.55 4.99 -8.99
CA PRO A 21 12.14 4.56 -7.74
C PRO A 21 11.29 3.41 -7.18
N LEU A 22 11.95 2.30 -6.81
CA LEU A 22 11.32 1.11 -6.22
C LEU A 22 10.35 1.44 -5.06
N ALA A 23 10.60 2.55 -4.37
CA ALA A 23 9.73 3.11 -3.32
C ALA A 23 8.35 3.57 -3.85
N ALA A 24 8.26 4.17 -5.04
CA ALA A 24 6.99 4.55 -5.65
C ALA A 24 6.17 3.32 -6.04
N GLN A 25 6.82 2.28 -6.57
CA GLN A 25 6.16 1.01 -6.89
C GLN A 25 5.69 0.28 -5.61
N HIS A 26 6.45 0.35 -4.51
CA HIS A 26 6.02 -0.20 -3.22
C HIS A 26 4.85 0.60 -2.62
N ARG A 27 4.84 1.92 -2.77
CA ARG A 27 3.71 2.78 -2.35
C ARG A 27 2.42 2.44 -3.10
N GLN A 28 2.51 2.17 -4.40
CA GLN A 28 1.38 1.72 -5.22
C GLN A 28 0.85 0.34 -4.77
N LYS A 29 1.71 -0.56 -4.28
CA LYS A 29 1.27 -1.87 -3.74
C LYS A 29 0.51 -1.75 -2.42
N ASN A 30 0.66 -0.62 -1.72
CA ASN A 30 0.01 -0.35 -0.43
C ASN A 30 -1.26 0.50 -0.57
N VAL A 31 -1.67 0.84 -1.79
CA VAL A 31 -2.93 1.54 -2.06
C VAL A 31 -3.73 0.71 -3.05
N LEU A 32 -5.03 0.65 -2.83
CA LEU A 32 -6.00 0.05 -3.73
C LEU A 32 -7.03 1.13 -4.05
N THR A 33 -6.99 1.58 -5.30
CA THR A 33 -7.78 2.72 -5.79
C THR A 33 -9.19 2.29 -6.21
N ALA A 34 -10.14 3.22 -6.26
CA ALA A 34 -11.50 2.95 -6.74
C ALA A 34 -11.51 2.35 -8.15
N GLU A 35 -10.58 2.75 -9.02
CA GLU A 35 -10.48 2.23 -10.38
C GLU A 35 -10.09 0.75 -10.36
N GLU A 36 -9.07 0.38 -9.59
CA GLU A 36 -8.68 -1.03 -9.39
C GLU A 36 -9.85 -1.82 -8.81
N ILE A 37 -10.51 -1.31 -7.78
CA ILE A 37 -11.68 -1.93 -7.16
C ILE A 37 -12.80 -2.15 -8.19
N TYR A 38 -13.06 -1.16 -9.06
CA TYR A 38 -14.12 -1.22 -10.05
C TYR A 38 -13.88 -2.32 -11.10
N GLN A 39 -12.63 -2.55 -11.50
CA GLN A 39 -12.29 -3.62 -12.44
C GLN A 39 -12.62 -5.01 -11.90
N TRP A 40 -12.53 -5.19 -10.57
CA TRP A 40 -12.74 -6.48 -9.91
C TRP A 40 -14.10 -6.61 -9.20
N LYS A 41 -14.91 -5.55 -9.19
CA LYS A 41 -16.23 -5.51 -8.51
C LYS A 41 -17.17 -6.65 -8.90
N ALA A 42 -17.03 -7.19 -10.11
CA ALA A 42 -17.87 -8.28 -10.60
C ALA A 42 -17.67 -9.61 -9.84
N ASN A 43 -16.52 -9.77 -9.17
CA ASN A 43 -16.18 -10.99 -8.44
C ASN A 43 -16.22 -10.79 -6.91
N MET A 44 -16.44 -9.57 -6.41
CA MET A 44 -16.19 -9.19 -5.02
C MET A 44 -17.29 -8.25 -4.50
N SER A 45 -17.86 -8.55 -3.32
CA SER A 45 -18.92 -7.72 -2.73
C SER A 45 -18.46 -6.86 -1.54
N THR A 46 -17.36 -7.22 -0.88
CA THR A 46 -16.91 -6.57 0.37
C THR A 46 -15.45 -6.12 0.30
N ALA A 47 -15.09 -5.12 1.11
CA ALA A 47 -13.71 -4.63 1.22
C ALA A 47 -12.72 -5.75 1.58
N TYR A 48 -13.16 -6.64 2.48
CA TYR A 48 -12.36 -7.77 2.93
C TYR A 48 -11.99 -8.70 1.76
N ASP A 49 -12.95 -8.99 0.89
CA ASP A 49 -12.74 -9.88 -0.26
C ASP A 49 -11.71 -9.29 -1.25
N ALA A 50 -11.83 -7.99 -1.52
CA ALA A 50 -10.87 -7.26 -2.35
C ALA A 50 -9.45 -7.31 -1.76
N VAL A 51 -9.29 -7.06 -0.46
CA VAL A 51 -7.99 -7.14 0.21
C VAL A 51 -7.46 -8.58 0.21
N SER A 52 -8.30 -9.57 0.52
CA SER A 52 -7.91 -10.99 0.58
C SER A 52 -7.40 -11.51 -0.76
N MET A 53 -8.06 -11.14 -1.87
CA MET A 53 -7.71 -11.62 -3.20
C MET A 53 -6.58 -10.82 -3.85
N MET A 54 -6.61 -9.48 -3.76
CA MET A 54 -5.62 -8.63 -4.45
C MET A 54 -4.35 -8.40 -3.62
N ARG A 55 -4.47 -8.39 -2.30
CA ARG A 55 -3.40 -8.04 -1.37
C ARG A 55 -3.43 -8.92 -0.11
N PRO A 56 -3.33 -10.26 -0.24
CA PRO A 56 -3.37 -11.18 0.90
C PRO A 56 -2.28 -10.90 1.95
N HIS A 57 -1.19 -10.24 1.54
CA HIS A 57 -0.11 -9.85 2.44
C HIS A 57 -0.49 -8.73 3.43
N TRP A 58 -1.55 -7.95 3.16
CA TRP A 58 -2.05 -6.93 4.10
C TRP A 58 -2.69 -7.56 5.34
N LEU A 59 -3.31 -8.73 5.17
CA LEU A 59 -3.91 -9.51 6.27
C LEU A 59 -2.88 -10.38 6.98
N LYS A 60 -1.83 -10.80 6.27
CA LYS A 60 -0.75 -11.66 6.78
C LYS A 60 0.45 -10.84 7.23
N VAL A 61 0.25 -9.85 8.10
CA VAL A 61 1.35 -9.05 8.65
C VAL A 61 2.31 -9.99 9.36
N ARG A 62 3.38 -10.28 8.63
CA ARG A 62 4.25 -11.42 8.85
C ARG A 62 5.03 -11.16 10.14
N GLU A 63 5.16 -12.23 10.91
CA GLU A 63 5.89 -12.42 12.16
C GLU A 63 7.42 -12.15 12.03
N LEU A 64 7.83 -11.23 11.17
CA LEU A 64 9.22 -10.94 10.82
C LEU A 64 10.00 -10.24 11.95
N SER A 65 9.35 -9.95 13.09
CA SER A 65 10.03 -9.55 14.33
C SER A 65 10.36 -10.74 15.24
N ARG A 66 10.24 -12.00 14.78
CA ARG A 66 10.86 -13.14 15.48
C ARG A 66 12.39 -13.02 15.43
N LEU A 67 12.94 -12.25 16.37
CA LEU A 67 14.29 -12.46 16.86
C LEU A 67 14.38 -13.91 17.36
N PRO A 68 15.38 -14.71 16.95
CA PRO A 68 15.55 -16.05 17.49
C PRO A 68 15.87 -15.94 18.99
N GLY A 69 14.95 -16.39 19.85
CA GLY A 69 15.21 -16.55 21.29
C GLY A 69 14.21 -15.97 22.29
N ARG A 70 13.04 -15.46 21.89
CA ARG A 70 11.98 -15.09 22.86
C ARG A 70 10.94 -16.21 22.97
N PRO A 71 10.63 -16.71 24.18
CA PRO A 71 9.63 -17.75 24.38
C PRO A 71 8.24 -17.31 23.94
N GLU A 72 7.42 -18.31 23.70
CA GLU A 72 6.13 -18.34 23.01
C GLU A 72 5.02 -17.62 23.79
N GLU A 73 5.25 -16.37 24.18
CA GLU A 73 4.22 -15.49 24.68
C GLU A 73 3.30 -15.17 23.52
N SER A 74 2.19 -15.90 23.45
CA SER A 74 1.10 -15.82 22.49
C SER A 74 1.20 -14.58 21.61
N LEU A 75 1.88 -14.72 20.48
CA LEU A 75 1.90 -13.71 19.44
C LEU A 75 0.47 -13.60 18.95
N GLN A 76 -0.34 -12.77 19.62
CA GLN A 76 -1.63 -12.32 19.13
C GLN A 76 -1.33 -11.75 17.76
N GLY A 77 -1.56 -12.57 16.73
CA GLY A 77 -0.93 -12.42 15.42
C GLY A 77 -1.12 -10.99 14.96
N THR A 78 -0.02 -10.26 14.78
CA THR A 78 0.04 -8.81 14.52
C THR A 78 -1.27 -8.28 13.95
N GLN A 79 -2.15 -7.83 14.84
CA GLN A 79 -3.54 -7.61 14.49
C GLN A 79 -3.60 -6.36 13.60
N VAL A 80 -4.33 -6.47 12.48
CA VAL A 80 -4.48 -5.34 11.56
C VAL A 80 -5.67 -4.52 12.01
N ASN A 81 -5.42 -3.26 12.33
CA ASN A 81 -6.48 -2.32 12.68
C ASN A 81 -7.11 -1.70 11.44
N VAL A 82 -8.40 -1.43 11.49
CA VAL A 82 -9.14 -0.81 10.39
C VAL A 82 -9.53 0.59 10.81
N TYR A 83 -9.23 1.56 9.96
CA TYR A 83 -9.61 2.94 10.16
C TYR A 83 -10.54 3.37 9.04
N LEU A 84 -11.72 3.89 9.37
CA LEU A 84 -12.68 4.42 8.42
C LEU A 84 -12.70 5.94 8.54
N ASN A 85 -12.32 6.67 7.49
CA ASN A 85 -12.28 8.14 7.51
C ASN A 85 -11.61 8.72 8.78
N ASN A 86 -10.43 8.19 9.14
CA ASN A 86 -9.68 8.52 10.36
C ASN A 86 -10.24 8.02 11.71
N GLN A 87 -11.37 7.31 11.74
CA GLN A 87 -11.90 6.70 12.96
C GLN A 87 -11.49 5.23 13.07
N ASN A 88 -11.03 4.80 14.25
CA ASN A 88 -10.69 3.41 14.49
C ASN A 88 -11.97 2.56 14.59
N MET A 89 -12.08 1.55 13.73
CA MET A 89 -13.19 0.59 13.67
C MET A 89 -12.84 -0.76 14.31
N GLY A 90 -11.61 -0.91 14.81
CA GLY A 90 -11.12 -2.13 15.41
C GLY A 90 -10.43 -3.01 14.39
N SER A 91 -10.89 -4.26 14.25
CA SER A 91 -10.16 -5.32 13.53
C SER A 91 -10.51 -5.44 12.06
N ALA A 92 -9.69 -6.18 11.30
CA ALA A 92 -9.92 -6.54 9.90
C ALA A 92 -11.31 -7.16 9.60
N GLU A 93 -11.99 -7.77 10.59
CA GLU A 93 -13.37 -8.25 10.46
C GLU A 93 -14.35 -7.15 10.04
N PHE A 94 -14.11 -5.90 10.44
CA PHE A 94 -14.95 -4.76 10.06
C PHE A 94 -14.93 -4.50 8.54
N LEU A 95 -13.89 -4.93 7.82
CA LEU A 95 -13.86 -4.81 6.36
C LEU A 95 -14.97 -5.63 5.67
N LYS A 96 -15.52 -6.66 6.35
CA LYS A 96 -16.63 -7.47 5.81
C LYS A 96 -17.95 -6.71 5.83
N THR A 97 -18.11 -5.72 6.71
CA THR A 97 -19.33 -4.92 6.81
C THR A 97 -19.36 -3.75 5.83
N ILE A 98 -18.22 -3.45 5.19
CA ILE A 98 -18.10 -2.35 4.24
C ILE A 98 -18.31 -2.89 2.82
N PRO A 99 -19.41 -2.53 2.15
CA PRO A 99 -19.64 -2.94 0.77
C PRO A 99 -18.68 -2.19 -0.16
N LEU A 100 -18.20 -2.91 -1.17
CA LEU A 100 -17.14 -2.42 -2.06
C LEU A 100 -17.54 -1.19 -2.88
N GLU A 101 -18.85 -1.06 -3.18
CA GLU A 101 -19.42 0.05 -3.93
C GLU A 101 -19.18 1.42 -3.25
N ASN A 102 -19.20 1.45 -1.92
CA ASN A 102 -19.08 2.66 -1.12
C ASN A 102 -17.62 3.08 -0.89
N ILE A 103 -16.65 2.29 -1.35
CA ILE A 103 -15.23 2.54 -1.11
C ILE A 103 -14.64 3.38 -2.24
N LEU A 104 -13.94 4.44 -1.84
CA LEU A 104 -13.15 5.30 -2.73
C LEU A 104 -11.70 4.84 -2.80
N GLU A 105 -11.09 4.55 -1.65
CA GLU A 105 -9.70 4.13 -1.57
C GLU A 105 -9.50 3.24 -0.35
N LEU A 106 -8.71 2.18 -0.52
CA LEU A 106 -8.18 1.36 0.56
C LEU A 106 -6.67 1.54 0.62
N ARG A 107 -6.13 1.89 1.77
CA ARG A 107 -4.69 2.12 1.95
C ARG A 107 -4.17 1.33 3.12
N TRP A 108 -3.15 0.53 2.87
CA TRP A 108 -2.41 -0.14 3.91
C TRP A 108 -1.29 0.75 4.45
N LEU A 109 -1.20 0.80 5.77
CA LEU A 109 -0.16 1.46 6.54
C LEU A 109 0.55 0.41 7.38
N GLY A 110 1.88 0.36 7.27
CA GLY A 110 2.69 -0.45 8.18
C GLY A 110 2.68 0.12 9.59
N ALA A 111 3.16 -0.66 10.57
CA ALA A 111 3.19 -0.28 11.97
C ALA A 111 3.77 1.13 12.23
N ASN A 112 4.89 1.46 11.58
CA ASN A 112 5.54 2.76 11.72
C ASN A 112 4.71 3.92 11.12
N GLU A 113 4.13 3.70 9.94
CA GLU A 113 3.27 4.69 9.26
C GLU A 113 1.98 4.93 10.07
N THR A 114 1.39 3.86 10.60
CA THR A 114 0.22 3.95 11.49
C THR A 114 0.57 4.74 12.75
N ALA A 115 1.69 4.41 13.40
CA ALA A 115 2.14 5.11 14.61
C ALA A 115 2.37 6.61 14.35
N SER A 116 2.93 6.94 13.19
CA SER A 116 3.19 8.32 12.78
C SER A 116 1.90 9.10 12.48
N ARG A 117 0.83 8.43 12.01
CA ARG A 117 -0.41 9.08 11.58
C ARG A 117 -1.50 9.13 12.65
N PHE A 118 -1.63 8.07 13.44
CA PHE A 118 -2.71 7.87 14.40
C PHE A 118 -2.23 7.84 15.86
N GLY A 119 -0.92 7.93 16.09
CA GLY A 119 -0.32 7.79 17.41
C GLY A 119 0.06 6.33 17.72
N PRO A 120 0.64 6.06 18.90
CA PRO A 120 1.24 4.76 19.23
C PRO A 120 0.23 3.62 19.06
N SER A 121 0.43 2.80 18.02
CA SER A 121 -0.49 1.73 17.61
C SER A 121 -0.02 0.34 18.06
N ASP A 122 0.77 0.25 19.12
CA ASP A 122 1.32 -1.01 19.67
C ASP A 122 2.06 -1.88 18.62
N GLY A 123 2.64 -1.24 17.59
CA GLY A 123 3.29 -1.96 16.49
C GLY A 123 2.33 -2.62 15.50
N GLN A 124 1.04 -2.29 15.55
CA GLN A 124 0.01 -2.84 14.66
C GLN A 124 -0.04 -2.07 13.33
N ALA A 125 -0.14 -2.82 12.24
CA ALA A 125 -0.43 -2.25 10.91
C ALA A 125 -1.90 -1.82 10.84
N ALA A 126 -2.21 -0.92 9.91
CA ALA A 126 -3.57 -0.43 9.71
C ALA A 126 -4.01 -0.47 8.25
N ILE A 127 -5.30 -0.70 8.02
CA ILE A 127 -5.97 -0.51 6.74
C ILE A 127 -6.89 0.69 6.89
N VAL A 128 -6.56 1.76 6.17
CA VAL A 128 -7.39 2.97 6.08
C VAL A 128 -8.35 2.83 4.93
N VAL A 129 -9.63 2.90 5.24
CA VAL A 129 -10.75 2.88 4.29
C VAL A 129 -11.27 4.30 4.15
N THR A 130 -11.31 4.77 2.90
CA THR A 130 -11.92 6.04 2.53
C THR A 130 -13.19 5.74 1.76
N LEU A 131 -14.32 6.28 2.21
CA LEU A 131 -15.61 6.10 1.54
C LEU A 131 -15.83 7.17 0.46
N LYS A 132 -16.60 6.81 -0.57
CA LYS A 132 -17.20 7.77 -1.49
C LYS A 132 -18.22 8.59 -0.70
N ARG A 133 -18.16 9.91 -0.84
CA ARG A 133 -19.14 10.82 -0.23
C ARG A 133 -20.41 10.88 -1.05
#